data_AF-A0A667XG65-F1
#
_entry.id   AF-A0A667XG65-F1
#
_cell.length_a   1.000
_cell.length_b   1.000
_cell.length_c   1.000
_cell.angle_alpha   90.00
_cell.angle_beta   90.00
_cell.angle_gamma   90.00
#
_symmetry.space_group_name_H-M   'P 1'
#
loop_
_entity.id
_entity.type
_entity.pdbx_description
1 polymer ?
#
loop_
_entity_poly.entity_id
_entity_poly.type
_entity_poly.pdbx_seq_one_letter_code
_entity_poly.pdbx_strand_id
1 'polypeptide(L)'
;MKRRIDSAFVPVFLLFALHSCSAFYLPGLAPVSFCEEGKGGDDCQVNIQLFVNRLDSVESVLPYEYDVFDFCKDAEEKRPSENLGQVLFGERIETSPYKFSFNKEVKCKPVCTIGFFACFWFVNKIYSVVKVD
;
A
#
# COMPACT_ATOMS: atom_id res chain seq x y z
N MET A 1 -20.35 59.12 -10.92
CA MET A 1 -19.26 58.43 -11.66
C MET A 1 -19.55 56.94 -11.70
N LYS A 2 -20.01 56.41 -12.84
CA LYS A 2 -20.32 54.99 -13.02
C LYS A 2 -19.20 54.40 -13.89
N ARG A 3 -18.26 53.68 -13.28
CA ARG A 3 -17.14 53.03 -13.98
C ARG A 3 -17.72 52.01 -14.96
N ARG A 4 -17.72 52.31 -16.26
CA ARG A 4 -17.94 51.33 -17.33
C ARG A 4 -16.76 50.36 -17.25
N ILE A 5 -17.03 49.16 -16.76
CA ILE A 5 -16.09 48.04 -16.86
C ILE A 5 -16.26 47.53 -18.28
N ASP A 6 -15.26 47.73 -19.12
CA ASP A 6 -15.30 47.31 -20.52
C ASP A 6 -15.44 45.77 -20.58
N SER A 7 -16.56 45.32 -21.16
CA SER A 7 -16.96 43.90 -21.28
C SER A 7 -15.91 43.01 -21.96
N ALA A 8 -14.92 43.61 -22.63
CA ALA A 8 -13.81 42.94 -23.30
C ALA A 8 -12.68 42.47 -22.37
N PHE A 9 -12.56 43.01 -21.15
CA PHE A 9 -11.55 42.57 -20.16
C PHE A 9 -11.95 41.30 -19.40
N VAL A 10 -13.26 41.03 -19.32
CA VAL A 10 -13.82 39.85 -18.65
C VAL A 10 -13.35 38.52 -19.28
N PRO A 11 -13.37 38.32 -20.61
CA PRO A 11 -12.93 37.06 -21.21
C PRO A 11 -11.42 36.80 -21.05
N VAL A 12 -10.60 37.86 -21.02
CA VAL A 12 -9.14 37.74 -20.83
C VAL A 12 -8.81 37.28 -19.41
N PHE A 13 -9.53 37.80 -18.41
CA PHE A 13 -9.36 37.40 -17.02
C PHE A 13 -9.79 35.93 -16.77
N LEU A 14 -10.82 35.46 -17.46
CA LEU A 14 -11.32 34.09 -17.38
C LEU A 14 -10.35 33.07 -17.99
N LEU A 15 -9.69 33.40 -19.11
CA LEU A 15 -8.65 32.57 -19.73
C LEU A 15 -7.40 32.43 -18.84
N PHE A 16 -7.04 33.50 -18.12
CA PHE A 16 -5.91 33.48 -17.20
C PHE A 16 -6.18 32.61 -15.95
N ALA A 17 -7.42 32.62 -15.46
CA ALA A 17 -7.84 31.79 -14.34
C ALA A 17 -7.78 30.28 -14.66
N LEU A 18 -8.11 29.87 -15.90
CA LEU A 18 -8.05 28.47 -16.33
C LEU A 18 -6.61 27.93 -16.44
N HIS A 19 -5.62 28.80 -16.64
CA HIS A 19 -4.21 28.42 -16.72
C HIS A 19 -3.57 28.06 -15.37
N SER A 20 -4.26 28.36 -14.26
CA SER A 20 -3.74 28.13 -12.90
C SER A 20 -4.20 26.82 -12.27
N CYS A 21 -4.85 25.95 -13.04
CA CYS A 21 -5.33 24.66 -12.53
C CYS A 21 -4.20 23.62 -12.56
N SER A 22 -3.58 23.35 -11.41
CA SER A 22 -2.69 22.20 -11.23
C SER A 22 -3.52 21.01 -10.78
N ALA A 23 -3.62 19.99 -11.63
CA ALA A 23 -4.20 18.70 -11.26
C ALA A 23 -3.06 17.78 -10.85
N PHE A 24 -3.14 17.24 -9.63
CA PHE A 24 -2.21 16.24 -9.14
C PHE A 24 -3.01 14.98 -8.79
N TYR A 25 -2.57 13.83 -9.30
CA TYR A 25 -3.09 12.56 -8.85
C TYR A 25 -2.63 12.33 -7.43
N LEU A 26 -3.54 11.95 -6.54
CA LEU A 26 -3.11 11.55 -5.21
C LEU A 26 -2.18 10.33 -5.34
N PRO A 27 -0.99 10.36 -4.72
CA PRO A 27 -0.11 9.20 -4.67
C PRO A 27 -0.87 8.02 -4.04
N GLY A 28 -0.75 6.85 -4.64
CA GLY A 28 -1.48 5.63 -4.22
C GLY A 28 -2.79 5.36 -4.96
N LEU A 29 -3.24 6.20 -5.89
CA LEU A 29 -4.41 5.92 -6.74
C LEU A 29 -4.08 5.39 -8.15
N ALA A 30 -2.84 5.60 -8.60
CA ALA A 30 -2.43 5.15 -9.93
C ALA A 30 -2.31 3.62 -9.95
N PRO A 31 -2.91 2.94 -10.94
CA PRO A 31 -2.83 1.49 -11.03
C PRO A 31 -1.39 1.06 -11.35
N VAL A 32 -0.86 0.12 -10.57
CA VAL A 32 0.43 -0.52 -10.86
C VAL A 32 0.19 -1.68 -11.82
N SER A 33 0.92 -1.71 -12.93
CA SER A 33 0.84 -2.80 -13.90
C SER A 33 1.87 -3.87 -13.58
N PHE A 34 1.43 -5.15 -13.62
CA PHE A 34 2.30 -6.29 -13.39
C PHE A 34 2.51 -7.09 -14.68
N CYS A 35 3.76 -7.44 -14.97
CA CYS A 35 4.16 -8.12 -16.20
C CYS A 35 5.00 -9.36 -15.93
N GLU A 36 4.98 -10.27 -16.89
CA GLU A 36 5.92 -11.38 -16.93
C GLU A 36 7.37 -10.89 -17.11
N GLU A 37 8.31 -11.65 -16.58
CA GLU A 37 9.74 -11.42 -16.81
C GLU A 37 10.05 -11.34 -18.30
N GLY A 38 10.65 -10.21 -18.72
CA GLY A 38 11.11 -10.00 -20.10
C GLY A 38 10.07 -9.46 -21.08
N LYS A 39 8.83 -9.18 -20.64
CA LYS A 39 7.75 -8.64 -21.51
C LYS A 39 7.26 -7.23 -21.13
N GLY A 40 7.89 -6.57 -20.16
CA GLY A 40 7.47 -5.25 -19.65
C GLY A 40 8.33 -4.08 -20.16
N GLY A 41 7.71 -2.91 -20.31
CA GLY A 41 8.42 -1.62 -20.39
C GLY A 41 8.76 -1.06 -19.00
N ASP A 42 9.30 0.16 -18.94
CA ASP A 42 9.82 0.77 -17.69
C ASP A 42 8.77 0.95 -16.56
N ASP A 43 7.47 0.97 -16.88
CA ASP A 43 6.37 1.18 -15.92
C ASP A 43 5.67 -0.12 -15.46
N CYS A 44 6.29 -1.28 -15.71
CA CYS A 44 5.70 -2.57 -15.36
C CYS A 44 6.53 -3.36 -14.36
N GLN A 45 5.91 -3.75 -13.24
CA GLN A 45 6.59 -4.49 -12.17
C GLN A 45 6.45 -6.00 -12.36
N VAL A 46 7.53 -6.73 -12.12
CA VAL A 46 7.53 -8.20 -12.19
C VAL A 46 7.26 -8.83 -10.83
N ASN A 47 7.85 -8.24 -9.79
CA ASN A 47 7.81 -8.77 -8.43
C ASN A 47 6.68 -8.10 -7.65
N ILE A 48 5.87 -8.92 -7.00
CA ILE A 48 4.75 -8.50 -6.15
C ILE A 48 5.22 -8.67 -4.70
N GLN A 49 5.38 -7.54 -4.00
CA GLN A 49 5.65 -7.53 -2.57
C GLN A 49 4.32 -7.59 -1.82
N LEU A 50 4.20 -8.53 -0.89
CA LEU A 50 3.04 -8.61 -0.02
C LEU A 50 3.24 -7.82 1.27
N PHE A 51 2.14 -7.24 1.75
CA PHE A 51 2.08 -6.55 3.03
C PHE A 51 1.15 -7.28 4.00
N VAL A 52 1.47 -7.18 5.28
CA VAL A 52 0.67 -7.71 6.37
C VAL A 52 0.16 -6.56 7.22
N ASN A 53 -1.06 -6.69 7.68
CA ASN A 53 -1.63 -5.77 8.66
C ASN A 53 -1.48 -6.37 10.08
N ARG A 54 -2.12 -5.71 11.04
CA ARG A 54 -2.26 -6.18 12.41
C ARG A 54 -2.91 -7.57 12.47
N LEU A 55 -2.64 -8.25 13.56
CA LEU A 55 -3.08 -9.60 13.87
C LEU A 55 -4.34 -9.56 14.73
N ASP A 56 -5.37 -10.24 14.27
CA ASP A 56 -6.63 -10.33 14.99
C ASP A 56 -6.71 -11.65 15.76
N SER A 57 -7.45 -11.62 16.88
CA SER A 57 -7.70 -12.78 17.71
C SER A 57 -9.18 -12.89 18.00
N VAL A 58 -9.68 -14.13 18.10
CA VAL A 58 -11.04 -14.38 18.60
C VAL A 58 -11.21 -14.03 20.09
N GLU A 59 -10.11 -13.92 20.84
CA GLU A 59 -10.15 -13.67 22.29
C GLU A 59 -9.94 -12.21 22.68
N SER A 60 -9.31 -11.42 21.82
CA SER A 60 -9.01 -10.01 22.10
C SER A 60 -9.76 -9.12 21.12
N VAL A 61 -10.40 -8.07 21.66
CA VAL A 61 -11.04 -7.02 20.84
C VAL A 61 -9.99 -6.08 20.23
N LEU A 62 -8.77 -6.07 20.78
CA LEU A 62 -7.68 -5.24 20.30
C LEU A 62 -6.72 -6.07 19.43
N PRO A 63 -6.38 -5.58 18.22
CA PRO A 63 -5.45 -6.25 17.34
C PRO A 63 -4.00 -6.12 17.85
N TYR A 64 -3.19 -7.14 17.62
CA TYR A 64 -1.77 -7.16 17.94
C TYR A 64 -0.93 -6.69 16.74
N GLU A 65 0.21 -6.07 17.00
CA GLU A 65 1.16 -5.74 15.94
C GLU A 65 1.88 -7.00 15.43
N TYR A 66 2.19 -7.04 14.13
CA TYR A 66 2.84 -8.20 13.50
C TYR A 66 4.23 -8.49 14.11
N ASP A 67 4.97 -7.42 14.39
CA ASP A 67 6.30 -7.42 14.99
C ASP A 67 6.40 -7.91 16.44
N VAL A 68 5.27 -8.05 17.16
CA VAL A 68 5.27 -8.52 18.55
C VAL A 68 5.58 -10.01 18.65
N PHE A 69 5.42 -10.74 17.55
CA PHE A 69 5.66 -12.18 17.47
C PHE A 69 6.96 -12.47 16.71
N ASP A 70 7.56 -13.62 17.01
CA ASP A 70 8.78 -14.12 16.35
C ASP A 70 8.48 -14.66 14.93
N PHE A 71 7.87 -13.85 14.09
CA PHE A 71 7.72 -14.16 12.67
C PHE A 71 8.99 -13.84 11.89
N CYS A 72 9.08 -14.43 10.70
CA CYS A 72 10.13 -14.06 9.79
C CYS A 72 9.80 -12.73 9.13
N LYS A 73 10.77 -11.82 9.22
CA LYS A 73 10.70 -10.52 8.59
C LYS A 73 11.43 -10.55 7.25
N ASP A 74 11.04 -9.65 6.36
CA ASP A 74 11.83 -9.39 5.16
C ASP A 74 13.17 -8.72 5.55
N ALA A 75 14.18 -8.82 4.68
CA ALA A 75 15.49 -8.22 4.93
C ALA A 75 15.42 -6.68 4.96
N GLU A 76 14.47 -6.10 4.22
CA GLU A 76 14.17 -4.67 4.23
C GLU A 76 12.80 -4.44 4.86
N GLU A 77 12.77 -4.11 6.15
CA GLU A 77 11.53 -3.74 6.82
C GLU A 77 11.07 -2.35 6.34
N LYS A 78 9.95 -2.31 5.61
CA LYS A 78 9.30 -1.05 5.20
C LYS A 78 7.92 -0.98 5.81
N ARG A 79 7.55 0.23 6.25
CA ARG A 79 6.22 0.53 6.80
C ARG A 79 5.49 1.58 5.97
N PRO A 80 5.08 1.26 4.72
CA PRO A 80 4.36 2.21 3.90
C PRO A 80 2.94 2.46 4.44
N SER A 81 2.32 3.52 3.96
CA SER A 81 0.92 3.87 4.19
C SER A 81 0.30 4.17 2.83
N GLU A 82 -0.85 3.58 2.52
CA GLU A 82 -1.37 3.56 1.15
C GLU A 82 -2.19 4.80 0.81
N ASN A 83 -3.07 5.19 1.75
CA ASN A 83 -4.02 6.25 1.55
C ASN A 83 -3.97 7.28 2.68
N LEU A 84 -4.41 8.50 2.38
CA LEU A 84 -4.42 9.60 3.33
C LEU A 84 -5.24 9.29 4.59
N GLY A 85 -6.32 8.51 4.46
CA GLY A 85 -7.13 8.07 5.59
C GLY A 85 -6.31 7.24 6.58
N GLN A 86 -5.60 6.22 6.12
CA GLN A 86 -4.73 5.38 6.93
C GLN A 86 -3.61 6.17 7.62
N VAL A 87 -3.02 7.14 6.91
CA VAL A 87 -2.04 8.06 7.51
C VAL A 87 -2.66 8.82 8.68
N LEU A 88 -3.87 9.38 8.50
CA LEU A 88 -4.57 10.14 9.54
C LEU A 88 -5.01 9.27 10.72
N PHE A 89 -5.39 8.02 10.47
CA PHE A 89 -5.72 7.04 11.53
C PHE A 89 -4.50 6.36 12.15
N GLY A 90 -3.28 6.66 11.65
CA GLY A 90 -2.05 6.07 12.13
C GLY A 90 -1.94 4.56 11.85
N GLU A 91 -2.66 4.06 10.84
CA GLU A 91 -2.54 2.68 10.40
C GLU A 91 -1.23 2.50 9.62
N ARG A 92 -0.50 1.45 9.94
CA ARG A 92 0.76 1.08 9.29
C ARG A 92 0.69 -0.38 8.88
N ILE A 93 1.08 -0.65 7.64
CA ILE A 93 1.27 -1.99 7.12
C ILE A 93 2.76 -2.32 7.12
N GLU A 94 3.09 -3.60 7.22
CA GLU A 94 4.48 -4.06 7.28
C GLU A 94 4.76 -5.02 6.12
N THR A 95 6.00 -5.01 5.64
CA THR A 95 6.44 -5.93 4.58
C THR A 95 6.47 -7.36 5.07
N SER A 96 5.75 -8.23 4.37
CA SER A 96 5.83 -9.67 4.61
C SER A 96 7.04 -10.28 3.89
N PRO A 97 7.55 -11.44 4.33
CA PRO A 97 8.67 -12.11 3.68
C PRO A 97 8.27 -12.90 2.42
N TYR A 98 6.98 -12.88 2.03
CA TYR A 98 6.49 -13.54 0.82
C TYR A 98 6.69 -12.65 -0.40
N LYS A 99 7.40 -13.18 -1.39
CA LYS A 99 7.65 -12.53 -2.68
C LYS A 99 7.15 -13.42 -3.81
N PHE A 100 6.27 -12.88 -4.64
CA PHE A 100 5.73 -13.58 -5.80
C PHE A 100 6.18 -12.89 -7.08
N SER A 101 6.23 -13.66 -8.16
CA SER A 101 6.42 -13.12 -9.50
C SER A 101 5.11 -13.24 -10.26
N PHE A 102 4.78 -12.20 -11.03
CA PHE A 102 3.55 -12.19 -11.81
C PHE A 102 3.49 -13.37 -12.78
N ASN A 103 2.32 -14.00 -12.86
CA ASN A 103 2.03 -15.19 -13.68
C ASN A 103 2.98 -16.39 -13.45
N LYS A 104 3.53 -16.54 -12.24
CA LYS A 104 4.30 -17.73 -11.84
C LYS A 104 3.63 -18.45 -10.68
N GLU A 105 3.10 -19.64 -10.93
CA GLU A 105 2.52 -20.47 -9.88
C GLU A 105 3.61 -21.10 -9.01
N VAL A 106 3.56 -20.84 -7.70
CA VAL A 106 4.42 -21.47 -6.70
C VAL A 106 3.54 -22.04 -5.59
N LYS A 107 3.67 -23.34 -5.33
CA LYS A 107 2.90 -24.04 -4.29
C LYS A 107 3.78 -24.33 -3.08
N CYS A 108 3.31 -23.95 -1.90
CA CYS A 108 3.89 -24.34 -0.60
C CYS A 108 5.41 -24.12 -0.49
N LYS A 109 5.89 -22.92 -0.80
CA LYS A 109 7.30 -22.57 -0.62
C LYS A 109 7.54 -22.15 0.84
N PRO A 110 8.38 -22.87 1.60
CA PRO A 110 8.76 -22.42 2.94
C PRO A 110 9.60 -21.15 2.84
N VAL A 111 9.24 -20.14 3.62
CA VAL A 111 9.97 -18.87 3.68
C VAL A 111 11.15 -18.98 4.64
N CYS A 112 10.90 -19.56 5.81
CA CYS A 112 11.85 -19.64 6.91
C CYS A 112 11.39 -20.68 7.95
N THR A 113 12.23 -20.92 8.95
CA THR A 113 11.92 -21.78 10.10
C THR A 113 12.09 -20.99 11.40
N ILE A 114 11.06 -20.99 12.24
CA ILE A 114 11.06 -20.37 13.57
C ILE A 114 11.00 -21.44 14.67
N GLY A 115 11.40 -21.07 15.89
CA GLY A 115 11.42 -21.98 17.04
C GLY A 115 10.03 -22.38 17.53
N PHE A 116 9.94 -23.56 18.16
CA PHE A 116 8.68 -24.20 18.60
C PHE A 116 7.82 -23.34 19.55
N PHE A 117 8.43 -22.50 20.40
CA PHE A 117 7.72 -21.68 21.38
C PHE A 117 6.84 -20.58 20.74
N ALA A 118 7.27 -20.02 19.61
CA ALA A 118 6.50 -19.01 18.86
C ALA A 118 5.28 -19.62 18.14
N CYS A 119 5.40 -20.86 17.67
CA CYS A 119 4.34 -21.57 16.96
C CYS A 119 3.16 -21.92 17.89
N PHE A 120 3.43 -22.27 19.16
CA PHE A 120 2.38 -22.66 20.12
C PHE A 120 1.34 -21.56 20.36
N TRP A 121 1.76 -20.29 20.37
CA TRP A 121 0.87 -19.13 20.54
C TRP A 121 0.04 -18.82 19.28
N PHE A 122 0.64 -18.99 18.10
CA PHE A 122 -0.01 -18.67 16.83
C PHE A 122 -1.10 -19.69 16.47
N VAL A 123 -0.83 -20.99 16.62
CA VAL A 123 -1.67 -22.08 16.07
C VAL A 123 -3.08 -22.14 16.68
N ASN A 124 -3.30 -21.56 17.87
CA ASN A 124 -4.59 -21.67 18.56
C ASN A 124 -5.38 -20.35 18.68
N LYS A 125 -4.78 -19.17 18.48
CA LYS A 125 -5.42 -17.92 18.93
C LYS A 125 -5.35 -16.72 17.98
N ILE A 126 -4.38 -16.69 17.06
CA ILE A 126 -4.09 -15.48 16.29
C ILE A 126 -4.16 -15.79 14.81
N TYR A 127 -4.84 -14.95 14.04
CA TYR A 127 -4.82 -14.98 12.59
C TYR A 127 -4.39 -13.60 12.06
N SER A 128 -3.59 -13.59 10.99
CA SER A 128 -3.16 -12.36 10.30
C SER A 128 -4.01 -12.15 9.07
N VAL A 129 -4.42 -10.91 8.81
CA VAL A 129 -4.98 -10.53 7.52
C VAL A 129 -3.82 -10.16 6.59
N VAL A 130 -3.59 -11.00 5.58
CA VAL A 130 -2.66 -10.69 4.48
C VAL A 130 -3.37 -9.74 3.53
N LYS A 131 -2.76 -8.59 3.26
CA LYS A 131 -3.28 -7.61 2.31
C LYS A 131 -2.45 -7.67 1.03
N VAL A 132 -3.13 -7.82 -0.10
CA VAL A 132 -2.51 -7.87 -1.43
C VAL A 132 -2.92 -6.58 -2.13
N ASP A 133 -2.01 -5.62 -2.19
CA ASP A 133 -2.19 -4.32 -2.84
C ASP A 133 -1.21 -4.15 -4.00
#